data_AF-A0AAW6GJX9-F1
#
_entry.id   AF-A0AAW6GJX9-F1
#
_cell.length_a   1.000
_cell.length_b   1.000
_cell.length_c   1.000
_cell.angle_alpha   90.00
_cell.angle_beta   90.00
_cell.angle_gamma   90.00
#
_symmetry.space_group_name_H-M   'P 1'
#
loop_
_entity.id
_entity.type
_entity.pdbx_description
1 polymer ?
#
loop_
_entity_poly.entity_id
_entity_poly.type
_entity_poly.pdbx_seq_one_letter_code
_entity_poly.pdbx_strand_id
1 'polypeptide(L)' 'MRTATLIEPYLGYRNIILIEKWDTKWEVEICGSGKHIWVYEDEFIEDK' A
#
# COMPACT_ATOMS: atom_id res chain seq x y z
N MET A 1 3.52 11.06 -6.53
CA MET A 1 3.19 10.04 -5.50
C MET A 1 2.51 8.90 -6.23
N ARG A 2 2.92 7.66 -6.00
CA ARG A 2 2.23 6.48 -6.55
C ARG A 2 1.23 6.01 -5.51
N THR A 3 -0.04 5.96 -5.88
CA THR A 3 -1.09 5.41 -5.03
C THR A 3 -1.44 4.02 -5.51
N ALA A 4 -1.87 3.20 -4.57
CA ALA A 4 -2.37 1.88 -4.87
C ALA A 4 -3.58 1.56 -4.00
N THR A 5 -4.37 0.61 -4.47
CA THR A 5 -5.51 0.07 -3.74
C THR A 5 -5.20 -1.36 -3.32
N LEU A 6 -5.21 -1.63 -2.01
CA LEU A 6 -5.11 -2.98 -1.46
C LEU A 6 -6.29 -3.84 -1.94
N ILE A 7 -5.98 -5.08 -2.33
CA ILE A 7 -6.98 -6.09 -2.69
C ILE A 7 -7.79 -6.46 -1.45
N GLU A 8 -7.10 -6.79 -0.36
CA GLU A 8 -7.69 -7.05 0.95
C GLU A 8 -7.55 -5.84 1.87
N PRO A 9 -8.66 -5.35 2.47
CA PRO A 9 -8.61 -4.16 3.31
C PRO A 9 -7.82 -4.41 4.61
N TYR A 10 -6.85 -3.56 4.89
CA TYR A 10 -6.14 -3.54 6.17
C TYR A 10 -6.90 -2.69 7.19
N LEU A 11 -7.51 -3.31 8.19
CA LEU A 11 -8.31 -2.63 9.23
C LEU A 11 -9.42 -1.71 8.65
N GLY A 12 -9.99 -2.11 7.49
CA GLY A 12 -11.01 -1.33 6.77
C GLY A 12 -10.45 -0.29 5.80
N TYR A 13 -9.13 -0.08 5.75
CA TYR A 13 -8.47 0.80 4.80
C TYR A 13 -8.03 0.04 3.56
N ARG A 14 -8.11 0.70 2.39
CA ARG A 14 -7.67 0.15 1.11
C ARG A 14 -6.66 1.02 0.39
N ASN A 15 -6.82 2.33 0.49
CA ASN A 15 -5.97 3.26 -0.23
C ASN A 15 -4.63 3.41 0.49
N ILE A 16 -3.56 3.22 -0.26
CA ILE A 16 -2.18 3.28 0.22
C ILE A 16 -1.32 4.13 -0.71
N ILE A 17 -0.24 4.67 -0.16
CA ILE A 17 0.79 5.40 -0.91
C ILE A 17 2.04 4.55 -0.90
N LEU A 18 2.57 4.22 -2.09
CA LEU A 18 3.82 3.49 -2.23
C LEU A 18 4.99 4.43 -1.90
N ILE A 19 5.79 4.09 -0.89
CA ILE A 19 6.96 4.87 -0.45
C ILE A 19 8.23 4.28 -1.05
N GLU A 20 8.59 3.06 -0.66
CA GLU A 20 9.86 2.43 -1.04
C GLU A 20 9.68 0.94 -1.35
N LYS A 21 10.35 0.45 -2.39
CA LYS A 21 10.32 -0.97 -2.77
C LYS A 21 11.53 -1.71 -2.20
N TRP A 22 11.27 -2.84 -1.54
CA TRP A 22 12.27 -3.77 -1.04
C TRP A 22 12.04 -5.16 -1.61
N ASP A 23 12.82 -5.52 -2.63
CA ASP A 23 12.75 -6.82 -3.30
C ASP A 23 11.33 -7.12 -3.83
N THR A 24 10.55 -7.93 -3.12
CA THR A 24 9.16 -8.32 -3.43
C THR A 24 8.11 -7.60 -2.56
N LYS A 25 8.54 -6.66 -1.72
CA LYS A 25 7.69 -5.89 -0.81
C LYS A 25 7.75 -4.41 -1.09
N TRP A 26 6.73 -3.71 -0.65
CA TRP A 26 6.65 -2.26 -0.63
C TRP A 26 6.38 -1.78 0.79
N GLU A 27 7.13 -0.76 1.21
CA GLU A 27 6.73 0.10 2.33
C GLU A 27 5.66 1.05 1.82
N VAL A 28 4.53 1.07 2.51
CA VAL A 28 3.37 1.85 2.10
C VAL A 28 2.77 2.60 3.28
N GLU A 29 2.28 3.80 3.03
CA GLU A 29 1.51 4.58 4.01
C GLU A 29 0.01 4.36 3.77
N ILE A 30 -0.74 4.08 4.84
CA ILE A 30 -2.20 4.01 4.78
C ILE A 30 -2.79 5.42 4.73
N CYS A 31 -3.50 5.73 3.64
CA CYS A 31 -4.22 7.00 3.49
C CYS A 31 -5.24 7.19 4.62
N GLY A 32 -5.13 8.32 5.33
CA GLY A 32 -6.04 8.70 6.42
C GLY A 32 -5.59 8.23 7.81
N SER A 33 -4.74 7.21 7.91
CA SER A 33 -4.13 6.79 9.19
C SER A 33 -2.69 7.28 9.36
N GLY A 34 -1.95 7.52 8.28
CA GLY A 34 -0.52 7.88 8.33
C GLY A 34 0.38 6.74 8.86
N LYS A 35 -0.15 5.52 8.93
CA LYS A 35 0.58 4.34 9.42
C LYS A 35 1.34 3.71 8.27
N HIS A 36 2.61 3.39 8.50
CA HIS A 36 3.44 2.62 7.56
C HIS A 36 3.30 1.12 7.81
N ILE A 37 3.12 0.37 6.73
CA ILE A 37 3.11 -1.10 6.73
C ILE A 37 3.90 -1.63 5.54
N TRP A 38 4.24 -2.91 5.59
CA TRP A 38 4.86 -3.63 4.48
C TRP A 38 3.83 -4.51 3.81
N VAL A 39 3.75 -4.44 2.49
CA VAL A 39 2.82 -5.24 1.66
C VAL A 39 3.59 -5.87 0.50
N TYR A 40 3.16 -7.04 0.04
CA TYR A 40 3.74 -7.67 -1.14
C TYR A 40 3.16 -7.08 -2.44
N GLU A 41 3.88 -7.25 -3.55
CA GLU A 41 3.44 -6.72 -4.86
C GLU A 41 2.12 -7.30 -5.37
N ASP A 42 1.73 -8.48 -4.89
CA ASP A 42 0.46 -9.14 -5.23
C ASP A 42 -0.71 -8.75 -4.32
N GLU A 43 -0.48 -7.94 -3.27
CA GLU A 43 -1.52 -7.53 -2.32
C GLU A 43 -2.24 -6.23 -2.71
N PHE A 44 -1.81 -5.55 -3.78
CA PHE A 44 -2.39 -4.28 -4.22
C PHE A 44 -2.40 -4.11 -5.74
N ILE A 45 -3.18 -3.13 -6.20
CA ILE A 45 -3.22 -2.70 -7.59
C ILE A 45 -2.82 -1.23 -7.62
N GLU A 46 -1.77 -0.89 -8.37
CA GLU A 46 -1.38 0.51 -8.59
C GLU A 46 -2.49 1.28 -9.32
N ASP A 47 -2.90 2.42 -8.77
CA ASP A 47 -3.86 3.31 -9.41
C ASP A 47 -3.14 4.03 -10.57
N LYS A 48 -3.69 3.91 -11.79
CA LYS A 48 -3.15 4.56 -13.01
C LYS A 48 -3.72 5.96 -13.23
#